data_AF-A0A820C972-F1
#
_entry.id   AF-A0A820C972-F1
#
_cell.length_a   1.000
_cell.length_b   1.000
_cell.length_c   1.000
_cell.angle_alpha   90.00
_cell.angle_beta   90.00
_cell.angle_gamma   90.00
#
_symmetry.space_group_name_H-M   'P 1'
#
loop_
_entity.id
_entity.type
_entity.pdbx_description
1 polymer ?
#
loop_
_entity_poly.entity_id
_entity_poly.type
_entity_poly.pdbx_seq_one_letter_code
_entity_poly.pdbx_strand_id
1 'polypeptide(L)'
;ENLSNYTPEDLQDIKQILSIALHEHCSSHAAFICNRSFFAPTKDGEHGVWDLGLGKALWCGFYSCLVFAKGTHQLLMNLDVKHTVFLKKQPFLDFLCEIMSQRPWGKRKYGGQQNVQKADSNDVLKFLDINNPTYKSEADFLLKHCKHLRVRSQDANKPIVYEICQLGQSASTQTFQWKQKKKSVTVENYYKEYYSLTLKYPSLPTLQMRNGSYIPMELVDVEPVRVKKITDEQRALLCRYSSITPKEYCKSIQKIRENPNQQYFEEDPFAAAWNLNVHTDMLTLPARVLPMPEIVYTDQYQVTSEAVRDPGIWEMKPTKFHKPATFPAVWGFVNLL
;
A
#
# COMPACT_ATOMS: atom_id res chain seq x y z
N GLU A 1 0.01 -38.67 -16.31
CA GLU A 1 -1.14 -39.61 -16.22
C GLU A 1 -2.42 -38.92 -16.67
N ASN A 2 -3.40 -39.67 -17.16
CA ASN A 2 -4.64 -39.13 -17.71
C ASN A 2 -5.47 -38.43 -16.62
N LEU A 3 -5.52 -37.09 -16.66
CA LEU A 3 -6.27 -36.26 -15.72
C LEU A 3 -7.81 -36.49 -15.80
N SER A 4 -8.26 -37.30 -16.75
CA SER A 4 -9.66 -37.69 -16.95
C SER A 4 -10.22 -38.65 -15.89
N ASN A 5 -9.35 -39.29 -15.09
CA ASN A 5 -9.76 -40.27 -14.08
C ASN A 5 -9.99 -39.66 -12.69
N TYR A 6 -9.71 -38.37 -12.51
CA TYR A 6 -9.79 -37.68 -11.23
C TYR A 6 -11.12 -36.95 -11.11
N THR A 7 -11.74 -36.98 -9.92
CA THR A 7 -12.92 -36.17 -9.64
C THR A 7 -12.54 -34.68 -9.58
N PRO A 8 -13.51 -33.76 -9.75
CA PRO A 8 -13.25 -32.33 -9.57
C PRO A 8 -12.67 -31.98 -8.20
N GLU A 9 -13.02 -32.75 -7.16
CA GLU A 9 -12.50 -32.58 -5.79
C GLU A 9 -11.04 -33.01 -5.71
N ASP A 10 -10.67 -34.16 -6.28
CA ASP A 10 -9.27 -34.62 -6.33
C ASP A 10 -8.37 -33.61 -7.04
N LEU A 11 -8.84 -33.03 -8.15
CA LEU A 11 -8.11 -32.00 -8.88
C LEU A 11 -7.94 -30.72 -8.06
N GLN A 12 -8.91 -30.39 -7.21
CA GLN A 12 -8.84 -29.24 -6.33
C GLN A 12 -7.80 -29.44 -5.22
N ASP A 13 -7.74 -30.63 -4.63
CA ASP A 13 -6.76 -30.98 -3.59
C ASP A 13 -5.35 -31.04 -4.16
N ILE A 14 -5.16 -31.66 -5.34
CA ILE A 14 -3.89 -31.67 -6.05
C ILE A 14 -3.41 -30.24 -6.31
N LYS A 15 -4.31 -29.38 -6.82
CA LYS A 15 -3.99 -27.97 -7.06
C LYS A 15 -3.61 -27.23 -5.77
N GLN A 16 -4.28 -27.54 -4.66
CA GLN A 16 -3.98 -26.92 -3.36
C GLN A 16 -2.59 -27.33 -2.87
N ILE A 17 -2.25 -28.62 -2.93
CA ILE A 17 -0.94 -29.15 -2.53
C ILE A 17 0.17 -28.50 -3.36
N LEU A 18 0.02 -28.47 -4.69
CA LEU A 18 1.00 -27.84 -5.59
C LEU A 18 1.11 -26.33 -5.34
N SER A 19 0.01 -25.67 -5.01
CA SER A 19 0.02 -24.24 -4.66
C SER A 19 0.80 -24.00 -3.37
N ILE A 20 0.69 -24.86 -2.36
CA ILE A 20 1.45 -24.75 -1.11
C ILE A 20 2.95 -24.90 -1.41
N ALA A 21 3.33 -25.93 -2.15
CA ALA A 21 4.74 -26.18 -2.49
C ALA A 21 5.39 -24.99 -3.23
N LEU A 22 4.71 -24.45 -4.25
CA LEU A 22 5.23 -23.32 -5.04
C LEU A 22 5.20 -21.98 -4.32
N HIS A 23 4.34 -21.81 -3.32
CA HIS A 23 4.20 -20.56 -2.58
C HIS A 23 5.00 -20.54 -1.27
N GLU A 24 5.64 -21.64 -0.87
CA GLU A 24 6.43 -21.70 0.36
C GLU A 24 7.66 -20.79 0.30
N HIS A 25 8.43 -20.87 -0.79
CA HIS A 25 9.54 -19.96 -1.04
C HIS A 25 9.08 -18.51 -1.18
N CYS A 26 7.92 -18.32 -1.85
CA CYS A 26 7.34 -17.00 -1.99
C CYS A 26 6.98 -16.38 -0.63
N SER A 27 6.45 -17.21 0.26
CA SER A 27 6.00 -16.80 1.59
C SER A 27 7.14 -16.51 2.54
N SER A 28 8.24 -17.26 2.46
CA SER A 28 9.42 -17.05 3.31
C SER A 28 10.19 -15.76 3.00
N HIS A 29 10.15 -15.28 1.76
CA HIS A 29 10.84 -14.06 1.32
C HIS A 29 9.94 -12.81 1.28
N ALA A 30 8.61 -12.98 1.37
CA ALA A 30 7.67 -11.86 1.40
C ALA A 30 7.70 -11.14 2.74
N ALA A 31 7.75 -9.80 2.71
CA ALA A 31 7.59 -8.99 3.92
C ALA A 31 6.11 -8.87 4.34
N PHE A 32 5.20 -8.99 3.38
CA PHE A 32 3.77 -9.01 3.64
C PHE A 32 3.05 -9.90 2.64
N ILE A 33 2.13 -10.72 3.14
CA ILE A 33 1.32 -11.64 2.33
C ILE A 33 -0.15 -11.28 2.54
N CYS A 34 -0.90 -11.14 1.46
CA CYS A 34 -2.35 -11.02 1.51
C CYS A 34 -2.98 -11.89 0.45
N ASN A 35 -3.74 -12.90 0.90
CA ASN A 35 -4.26 -13.96 0.05
C ASN A 35 -3.11 -14.59 -0.73
N ARG A 36 -3.19 -14.58 -2.07
CA ARG A 36 -2.14 -15.09 -2.96
C ARG A 36 -1.26 -13.98 -3.54
N SER A 37 -1.17 -12.85 -2.85
CA SER A 37 -0.32 -11.72 -3.24
C SER A 37 0.82 -11.55 -2.25
N PHE A 38 2.02 -11.46 -2.79
CA PHE A 38 3.28 -11.39 -2.04
C PHE A 38 3.91 -10.03 -2.29
N PHE A 39 4.26 -9.33 -1.22
CA PHE A 39 4.86 -8.00 -1.26
C PHE A 39 6.17 -8.02 -0.49
N ALA A 40 7.23 -7.50 -1.11
CA ALA A 40 8.53 -7.32 -0.47
C ALA A 40 9.06 -5.93 -0.83
N PRO A 41 9.44 -5.10 0.16
CA PRO A 41 10.07 -3.81 -0.12
C PRO A 41 11.45 -4.10 -0.71
N THR A 42 11.62 -3.79 -1.99
CA THR A 42 12.91 -3.90 -2.68
C THR A 42 13.89 -2.92 -2.05
N LYS A 43 15.08 -3.40 -1.68
CA LYS A 43 16.09 -2.61 -0.94
C LYS A 43 16.75 -1.51 -1.76
N ASP A 44 16.61 -1.54 -3.09
CA ASP A 44 17.35 -0.64 -3.97
C ASP A 44 16.41 0.19 -4.85
N GLY A 45 16.23 1.44 -4.44
CA GLY A 45 16.45 2.64 -5.26
C GLY A 45 15.64 2.89 -6.54
N GLU A 46 15.08 1.90 -7.24
CA GLU A 46 14.55 2.15 -8.59
C GLU A 46 13.20 1.49 -8.89
N HIS A 47 12.76 0.46 -8.16
CA HIS A 47 11.39 -0.06 -8.30
C HIS A 47 10.89 -0.68 -6.99
N GLY A 48 9.88 -0.08 -6.37
CA GLY A 48 9.04 -0.80 -5.39
C GLY A 48 8.57 -0.02 -4.16
N VAL A 49 9.03 1.22 -3.93
CA VAL A 49 8.55 2.07 -2.83
C VAL A 49 8.35 3.48 -3.37
N TRP A 50 7.24 3.76 -4.05
CA TRP A 50 6.94 5.13 -4.46
C TRP A 50 6.32 5.91 -3.31
N ASP A 51 6.90 7.06 -3.02
CA ASP A 51 6.38 7.94 -1.99
C ASP A 51 5.00 8.48 -2.38
N LEU A 52 4.01 8.25 -1.51
CA LEU A 52 2.67 8.80 -1.62
C LEU A 52 2.43 9.94 -0.64
N GLY A 53 3.42 10.30 0.18
CA GLY A 53 3.30 11.32 1.21
C GLY A 53 2.58 10.86 2.47
N LEU A 54 2.57 11.71 3.50
CA LEU A 54 2.00 11.42 4.82
C LEU A 54 2.54 10.12 5.44
N GLY A 55 3.83 9.81 5.25
CA GLY A 55 4.41 8.57 5.75
C GLY A 55 3.94 7.30 5.05
N LYS A 56 3.34 7.41 3.86
CA LYS A 56 2.85 6.27 3.08
C LYS A 56 3.71 6.04 1.85
N ALA A 57 3.87 4.78 1.49
CA ALA A 57 4.53 4.37 0.27
C ALA A 57 3.73 3.29 -0.45
N LEU A 58 3.85 3.29 -1.77
CA LEU A 58 3.32 2.25 -2.63
C LEU A 58 4.31 1.11 -2.74
N TRP A 59 3.91 -0.09 -2.31
CA TRP A 59 4.68 -1.30 -2.52
C TRP A 59 4.23 -2.04 -3.76
N CYS A 60 5.20 -2.46 -4.56
CA CYS A 60 5.00 -3.48 -5.59
C CYS A 60 5.08 -4.87 -4.96
N GLY A 61 4.23 -5.74 -5.49
CA GLY A 61 4.28 -7.17 -5.27
C GLY A 61 3.72 -7.87 -6.47
N PHE A 62 3.39 -9.13 -6.31
CA PHE A 62 2.75 -9.90 -7.36
C PHE A 62 1.71 -10.84 -6.78
N TYR A 63 0.75 -11.21 -7.62
CA TYR A 63 -0.22 -12.24 -7.41
C TYR A 63 0.23 -13.50 -8.15
N SER A 64 0.10 -14.66 -7.50
CA SER A 64 0.40 -15.95 -8.11
C SER A 64 -0.69 -16.96 -7.83
N CYS A 65 -1.20 -17.64 -8.85
CA CYS A 65 -2.07 -18.79 -8.64
C CYS A 65 -1.95 -19.86 -9.73
N LEU A 66 -2.20 -21.10 -9.34
CA LEU A 66 -2.27 -22.22 -10.28
C LEU A 66 -3.67 -22.35 -10.89
N VAL A 67 -3.74 -22.65 -12.17
CA VAL A 67 -4.97 -22.81 -12.94
C VAL A 67 -4.84 -24.01 -13.86
N PHE A 68 -5.82 -24.92 -13.85
CA PHE A 68 -5.93 -25.94 -14.88
C PHE A 68 -6.55 -25.33 -16.14
N ALA A 69 -5.84 -25.42 -17.25
CA ALA A 69 -6.35 -25.00 -18.55
C ALA A 69 -7.48 -25.93 -19.00
N LYS A 70 -8.65 -25.34 -19.27
CA LYS A 70 -9.78 -26.09 -19.83
C LYS A 70 -9.42 -26.57 -21.24
N GLY A 71 -9.58 -27.88 -21.49
CA GLY A 71 -9.38 -28.49 -22.80
C GLY A 71 -7.97 -29.01 -23.10
N THR A 72 -6.92 -28.48 -22.47
CA THR A 72 -5.54 -28.99 -22.64
C THR A 72 -5.03 -29.77 -21.44
N HIS A 73 -5.74 -29.72 -20.30
CA HIS A 73 -5.34 -30.34 -19.03
C HIS A 73 -3.94 -29.93 -18.54
N GLN A 74 -3.40 -28.82 -19.05
CA GLN A 74 -2.13 -28.27 -18.60
C GLN A 74 -2.32 -27.46 -17.31
N LEU A 75 -1.35 -27.56 -16.41
CA LEU A 75 -1.27 -26.72 -15.22
C LEU A 75 -0.55 -25.42 -15.58
N LEU A 76 -1.27 -24.30 -15.48
CA LEU A 76 -0.76 -22.97 -15.77
C LEU A 76 -0.52 -22.20 -14.48
N MET A 77 0.55 -21.41 -14.46
CA MET A 77 0.78 -20.41 -13.42
C MET A 77 0.33 -19.05 -13.92
N ASN A 78 -0.67 -18.48 -13.25
CA ASN A 78 -1.11 -17.12 -13.47
C ASN A 78 -0.32 -16.18 -12.56
N LEU A 79 0.44 -15.27 -13.18
CA LEU A 79 1.22 -14.24 -12.50
C LEU A 79 0.72 -12.86 -12.91
N ASP A 80 0.56 -11.96 -11.94
CA ASP A 80 0.09 -10.59 -12.16
C ASP A 80 0.80 -9.63 -11.21
N VAL A 81 1.15 -8.43 -11.66
CA VAL A 81 1.74 -7.38 -10.81
C VAL A 81 0.69 -6.77 -9.92
N LYS A 82 0.96 -6.67 -8.61
CA LYS A 82 0.08 -6.03 -7.63
C LYS A 82 0.73 -4.82 -6.99
N HIS A 83 -0.12 -3.85 -6.68
CA HIS A 83 0.26 -2.60 -6.06
C HIS A 83 -0.58 -2.39 -4.81
N THR A 84 0.04 -2.09 -3.67
CA THR A 84 -0.72 -1.75 -2.46
C THR A 84 0.06 -0.77 -1.59
N VAL A 85 -0.68 -0.01 -0.77
CA VAL A 85 -0.11 1.09 0.00
C VAL A 85 0.21 0.63 1.41
N PHE A 86 1.42 0.92 1.87
CA PHE A 86 1.90 0.68 3.22
C PHE A 86 2.35 1.98 3.87
N LEU A 87 2.41 1.97 5.20
CA LEU A 87 3.23 2.94 5.93
C LEU A 87 4.71 2.68 5.64
N LYS A 88 5.50 3.75 5.55
CA LYS A 88 6.95 3.65 5.41
C LYS A 88 7.55 3.14 6.72
N LYS A 89 8.58 2.30 6.59
CA LYS A 89 9.44 1.97 7.71
C LYS A 89 10.43 3.11 7.91
N GLN A 90 10.22 3.92 8.94
CA GLN A 90 11.06 5.10 9.23
C GLN A 90 10.96 5.49 10.71
N PRO A 91 11.93 6.26 11.24
CA PRO A 91 11.84 6.83 12.57
C PRO A 91 10.52 7.58 12.78
N PHE A 92 9.94 7.47 13.97
CA PHE A 92 8.64 8.07 14.27
C PHE A 92 8.63 9.60 14.11
N LEU A 93 9.74 10.27 14.43
CA LEU A 93 9.88 11.71 14.24
C LEU A 93 9.85 12.10 12.75
N ASP A 94 10.53 11.35 11.89
CA ASP A 94 10.53 11.59 10.44
C ASP A 94 9.13 11.38 9.85
N PHE A 95 8.40 10.39 10.36
CA PHE A 95 7.00 10.19 10.01
C PHE A 95 6.13 11.40 10.35
N LEU A 96 6.33 12.02 11.52
CA LEU A 96 5.63 13.25 11.89
C LEU A 96 6.04 14.43 11.01
N CYS A 97 7.33 14.58 10.70
CA CYS A 97 7.85 15.58 9.76
C CYS A 97 7.17 15.47 8.38
N GLU A 98 6.99 14.26 7.86
CA GLU A 98 6.32 14.05 6.58
C GLU A 98 4.83 14.42 6.62
N ILE A 99 4.13 14.07 7.70
CA ILE A 99 2.72 14.46 7.88
C ILE A 99 2.59 15.98 7.92
N MET A 100 3.52 16.65 8.61
CA MET A 100 3.51 18.10 8.69
C MET A 100 3.90 18.77 7.36
N SER A 101 4.87 18.23 6.63
CA SER A 101 5.31 18.83 5.38
C SER A 101 4.21 18.92 4.31
N GLN A 102 3.20 18.05 4.37
CA GLN A 102 2.11 17.97 3.38
C GLN A 102 0.95 18.93 3.64
N ARG A 103 0.96 19.69 4.75
CA ARG A 103 -0.08 20.68 5.05
C ARG A 103 0.47 22.11 5.18
N PRO A 104 -0.30 23.09 4.68
CA PRO A 104 -0.24 24.50 5.09
C PRO A 104 -0.46 24.75 6.60
N TRP A 105 0.54 24.55 7.46
CA TRP A 105 0.42 24.90 8.89
C TRP A 105 0.69 26.38 9.13
N GLY A 106 -0.19 27.07 9.86
CA GLY A 106 0.00 28.45 10.31
C GLY A 106 0.27 29.49 9.21
N LYS A 107 -0.70 30.39 8.96
CA LYS A 107 -0.62 31.55 8.03
C LYS A 107 -0.58 31.28 6.52
N ARG A 108 -1.16 30.19 6.01
CA ARG A 108 -1.34 29.99 4.55
C ARG A 108 -2.79 30.28 4.10
N LYS A 109 -3.33 31.47 4.41
CA LYS A 109 -4.66 31.90 3.94
C LYS A 109 -4.64 32.93 2.80
N TYR A 110 -3.48 33.41 2.36
CA TYR A 110 -3.41 34.35 1.24
C TYR A 110 -2.27 34.00 0.28
N GLY A 111 -2.59 34.06 -1.01
CA GLY A 111 -1.80 33.57 -2.13
C GLY A 111 -0.36 34.09 -2.16
N GLY A 112 0.56 33.15 -2.35
CA GLY A 112 1.95 33.40 -2.70
C GLY A 112 2.60 32.07 -3.01
N GLN A 113 2.99 31.84 -4.26
CA GLN A 113 3.90 30.75 -4.62
C GLN A 113 5.23 31.01 -3.91
N GLN A 114 5.45 30.37 -2.77
CA GLN A 114 6.77 30.28 -2.17
C GLN A 114 7.07 28.82 -1.81
N ASN A 115 8.32 28.45 -2.02
CA ASN A 115 8.87 27.10 -1.86
C ASN A 115 8.40 26.45 -0.55
N VAL A 116 7.73 25.29 -0.67
CA VAL A 116 7.33 24.47 0.47
C VAL A 116 8.61 23.90 1.11
N GLN A 117 9.15 24.57 2.13
CA GLN A 117 10.20 23.98 2.96
C GLN A 117 9.61 22.77 3.69
N LYS A 118 10.33 21.65 3.64
CA LYS A 118 9.99 20.44 4.40
C LYS A 118 10.07 20.77 5.89
N ALA A 119 9.14 20.24 6.67
CA ALA A 119 9.13 20.42 8.11
C ALA A 119 10.27 19.61 8.74
N ASP A 120 11.00 20.23 9.66
CA ASP A 120 12.14 19.61 10.34
C ASP A 120 11.74 19.09 11.74
N SER A 121 12.62 18.29 12.36
CA SER A 121 12.39 17.78 13.72
C SER A 121 12.12 18.90 14.73
N ASN A 122 12.71 20.09 14.53
CA ASN A 122 12.46 21.26 15.38
C ASN A 122 11.05 21.83 15.26
N ASP A 123 10.39 21.66 14.12
CA ASP A 123 8.99 22.04 13.96
C ASP A 123 8.10 21.05 14.71
N VAL A 124 8.41 19.75 14.65
CA VAL A 124 7.69 18.71 15.43
C VAL A 124 7.71 19.07 16.91
N LEU A 125 8.87 19.50 17.42
CA LEU A 125 9.04 19.93 18.81
C LEU A 125 8.13 21.12 19.16
N LYS A 126 8.01 22.12 18.28
CA LYS A 126 7.17 23.30 18.52
C LYS A 126 5.68 22.98 18.48
N PHE A 127 5.26 22.14 17.53
CA PHE A 127 3.84 21.78 17.34
C PHE A 127 3.34 20.77 18.38
N LEU A 128 4.22 19.91 18.91
CA LEU A 128 3.89 18.96 19.98
C LEU A 128 4.17 19.49 21.38
N ASP A 129 4.58 20.76 21.54
CA ASP A 129 4.71 21.37 22.85
C ASP A 129 3.33 21.55 23.48
N ILE A 130 2.99 20.65 24.40
CA ILE A 130 1.72 20.57 25.13
C ILE A 130 1.44 21.88 25.89
N ASN A 131 2.48 22.65 26.22
CA ASN A 131 2.36 23.90 26.96
C ASN A 131 2.00 25.10 26.08
N ASN A 132 2.03 24.96 24.75
CA ASN A 132 1.72 26.04 23.83
C ASN A 132 0.30 25.91 23.26
N PRO A 133 -0.68 26.69 23.76
CA PRO A 133 -2.08 26.57 23.32
C PRO A 133 -2.29 26.96 21.85
N THR A 134 -1.33 27.63 21.21
CA THR A 134 -1.40 28.04 19.81
C THR A 134 -1.43 26.86 18.83
N TYR A 135 -0.81 25.74 19.18
CA TYR A 135 -0.65 24.58 18.28
C TYR A 135 -1.51 23.37 18.65
N LYS A 136 -2.52 23.57 19.52
CA LYS A 136 -3.37 22.48 20.02
C LYS A 136 -4.12 21.76 18.89
N SER A 137 -4.57 22.49 17.87
CA SER A 137 -5.30 21.89 16.73
C SER A 137 -4.39 20.99 15.87
N GLU A 138 -3.11 21.36 15.81
CA GLU A 138 -2.05 20.66 15.10
C GLU A 138 -1.63 19.40 15.86
N ALA A 139 -1.45 19.52 17.17
CA ALA A 139 -1.22 18.38 18.06
C ALA A 139 -2.37 17.37 17.98
N ASP A 140 -3.63 17.82 17.98
CA ASP A 140 -4.81 16.95 17.83
C ASP A 140 -4.86 16.24 16.47
N PHE A 141 -4.44 16.92 15.40
CA PHE A 141 -4.34 16.31 14.07
C PHE A 141 -3.25 15.23 14.01
N LEU A 142 -2.07 15.51 14.55
CA LEU A 142 -0.98 14.54 14.63
C LEU A 142 -1.40 13.34 15.48
N LEU A 143 -2.02 13.60 16.64
CA LEU A 143 -2.57 12.58 17.51
C LEU A 143 -3.57 11.66 16.80
N LYS A 144 -4.41 12.19 15.90
CA LYS A 144 -5.33 11.38 15.09
C LYS A 144 -4.58 10.42 14.14
N HIS A 145 -3.44 10.85 13.59
CA HIS A 145 -2.63 10.03 12.68
C HIS A 145 -1.72 9.05 13.42
N CYS A 146 -1.41 9.30 14.70
CA CYS A 146 -0.60 8.42 15.54
C CYS A 146 -1.36 7.24 16.15
N LYS A 147 -2.68 7.33 16.28
CA LYS A 147 -3.51 6.26 16.88
C LYS A 147 -3.48 4.98 16.03
N HIS A 148 -3.37 3.83 16.70
CA HIS A 148 -3.36 2.49 16.08
C HIS A 148 -2.19 2.21 15.14
N LEU A 149 -1.14 3.05 15.15
CA LEU A 149 0.09 2.75 14.45
C LEU A 149 0.80 1.60 15.14
N ARG A 150 1.31 0.68 14.33
CA ARG A 150 2.24 -0.34 14.79
C ARG A 150 3.64 0.21 14.75
N VAL A 151 4.35 0.08 15.84
CA VAL A 151 5.68 0.64 16.00
C VAL A 151 6.62 -0.35 16.66
N ARG A 152 7.90 -0.24 16.33
CA ARG A 152 8.99 -1.08 16.83
C ARG A 152 9.88 -0.24 17.71
N SER A 153 10.19 -0.72 18.91
CA SER A 153 11.25 -0.10 19.72
C SER A 153 12.61 -0.41 19.11
N GLN A 154 13.50 0.57 19.09
CA GLN A 154 14.89 0.43 18.68
C GLN A 154 15.77 -0.34 19.71
N ASP A 155 15.23 -0.70 20.88
CA ASP A 155 15.99 -1.34 21.96
C ASP A 155 16.47 -2.77 21.60
N ALA A 156 17.79 -2.95 21.68
CA ALA A 156 18.57 -4.00 21.02
C ALA A 156 18.56 -5.41 21.68
N ASN A 157 17.42 -5.97 22.06
CA ASN A 157 17.41 -7.41 22.44
C ASN A 157 16.17 -8.22 22.06
N LYS A 158 15.09 -7.57 21.60
CA LYS A 158 13.95 -8.17 20.89
C LYS A 158 13.09 -7.02 20.38
N PRO A 159 13.03 -6.76 19.06
CA PRO A 159 12.13 -5.73 18.52
C PRO A 159 10.69 -6.21 18.71
N ILE A 160 10.04 -5.74 19.78
CA ILE A 160 8.62 -6.00 20.02
C ILE A 160 7.84 -4.95 19.24
N VAL A 161 6.87 -5.41 18.45
CA VAL A 161 5.93 -4.55 17.75
C VAL A 161 4.78 -4.21 18.70
N TYR A 162 4.60 -2.93 18.96
CA TYR A 162 3.54 -2.40 19.80
C TYR A 162 2.50 -1.64 18.98
N GLU A 163 1.27 -1.56 19.48
CA GLU A 163 0.22 -0.70 18.93
C GLU A 163 0.07 0.53 19.83
N ILE A 164 0.14 1.73 19.23
CA ILE A 164 -0.07 3.00 19.94
C ILE A 164 -1.56 3.15 20.30
N CYS A 165 -1.84 3.29 21.60
CA CYS A 165 -3.19 3.62 22.09
C CYS A 165 -3.40 5.13 22.18
N GLN A 166 -2.47 5.84 22.82
CA GLN A 166 -2.58 7.28 23.07
C GLN A 166 -1.21 7.93 23.26
N LEU A 167 -1.19 9.26 23.23
CA LEU A 167 -0.02 10.03 23.64
C LEU A 167 -0.09 10.27 25.16
N GLY A 168 1.03 10.05 25.84
CA GLY A 168 1.22 10.38 27.25
C GLY A 168 1.73 11.82 27.43
N GLN A 169 2.14 12.16 28.64
CA GLN A 169 2.81 13.42 28.93
C GLN A 169 4.26 13.41 28.42
N SER A 170 4.94 14.55 28.51
CA SER A 170 6.36 14.69 28.18
C SER A 170 7.21 13.64 28.90
N ALA A 171 8.28 13.16 28.26
CA ALA A 171 9.15 12.12 28.84
C ALA A 171 9.78 12.53 30.19
N SER A 172 9.95 13.83 30.42
CA SER A 172 10.43 14.40 31.69
C SER A 172 9.40 14.34 32.82
N THR A 173 8.11 14.50 32.53
CA THR A 173 7.03 14.55 33.54
C THR A 173 6.31 13.21 33.70
N GLN A 174 6.24 12.40 32.64
CA GLN A 174 5.56 11.12 32.66
C GLN A 174 6.26 10.16 33.63
N THR A 175 5.54 9.74 34.68
CA THR A 175 6.01 8.74 35.64
C THR A 175 5.34 7.39 35.44
N PHE A 176 6.05 6.31 35.76
CA PHE A 176 5.49 4.97 35.82
C PHE A 176 6.07 4.17 36.99
N GLN A 177 5.36 3.11 37.40
CA GLN A 177 5.83 2.23 38.46
C GLN A 177 6.86 1.23 37.93
N TRP A 178 8.12 1.39 38.33
CA TRP A 178 9.18 0.46 37.94
C TRP A 178 9.07 -0.84 38.76
N LYS A 179 8.59 -1.92 38.12
CA LYS A 179 8.33 -3.21 38.78
C LYS A 179 9.54 -3.82 39.50
N GLN A 180 10.76 -3.60 39.01
CA GLN A 180 11.98 -4.16 39.62
C GLN A 180 12.41 -3.43 40.90
N LYS A 181 12.27 -2.09 40.95
CA LYS A 181 12.66 -1.28 42.12
C LYS A 181 11.49 -0.82 43.00
N LYS A 182 10.25 -1.16 42.65
CA LYS A 182 8.99 -0.68 43.28
C LYS A 182 8.96 0.85 43.52
N LYS A 183 9.63 1.61 42.65
CA LYS A 183 9.73 3.08 42.73
C LYS A 183 8.99 3.71 41.56
N SER A 184 8.31 4.83 41.81
CA SER A 184 7.82 5.69 40.72
C SER A 184 8.99 6.50 40.17
N VAL A 185 9.30 6.32 38.89
CA VAL A 185 10.42 7.01 38.21
C VAL A 185 9.87 7.62 36.91
N THR A 186 10.46 8.74 36.50
CA THR A 186 10.14 9.38 35.21
C THR A 186 10.71 8.54 34.07
N VAL A 187 10.07 8.61 32.89
CA VAL A 187 10.53 7.87 31.71
C VAL A 187 11.97 8.28 31.36
N GLU A 188 12.29 9.57 31.37
CA GLU A 188 13.65 10.07 31.14
C GLU A 188 14.70 9.45 32.09
N ASN A 189 14.44 9.46 33.40
CA ASN A 189 15.38 8.91 34.37
C ASN A 189 15.52 7.40 34.25
N TYR A 190 14.46 6.70 33.88
CA TYR A 190 14.52 5.25 33.64
C TYR A 190 15.45 4.90 32.47
N TYR A 191 15.32 5.57 31.32
CA TYR A 191 16.21 5.32 30.17
C TYR A 191 17.66 5.72 30.46
N LYS A 192 17.86 6.77 31.26
CA LYS A 192 19.19 7.18 31.71
C LYS A 192 19.83 6.18 32.67
N GLU A 193 19.07 5.64 33.63
CA GLU A 193 19.60 4.75 34.68
C GLU A 193 19.71 3.28 34.22
N TYR A 194 18.71 2.77 33.49
CA TYR A 194 18.65 1.37 33.07
C TYR A 194 19.35 1.11 31.72
N TYR A 195 19.15 1.99 30.74
CA TYR A 195 19.73 1.86 29.40
C TYR A 195 20.99 2.72 29.18
N SER A 196 21.38 3.54 30.16
CA SER A 196 22.48 4.51 30.02
C SER A 196 22.30 5.46 28.82
N LEU A 197 21.05 5.73 28.44
CA LEU A 197 20.70 6.50 27.25
C LEU A 197 20.13 7.87 27.66
N THR A 198 20.76 8.95 27.17
CA THR A 198 20.27 10.32 27.36
C THR A 198 19.38 10.70 26.19
N LEU A 199 18.10 10.99 26.46
CA LEU A 199 17.14 11.42 25.45
C LEU A 199 17.53 12.81 24.92
N LYS A 200 17.47 13.02 23.59
CA LYS A 200 17.73 14.34 22.99
C LYS A 200 16.54 15.27 23.15
N TYR A 201 15.33 14.71 23.16
CA TYR A 201 14.08 15.49 23.21
C TYR A 201 13.17 15.07 24.39
N PRO A 202 13.56 15.39 25.65
CA PRO A 202 12.78 15.01 26.83
C PRO A 202 11.44 15.76 26.96
N SER A 203 11.28 16.88 26.26
CA SER A 203 10.03 17.66 26.22
C SER A 203 8.93 17.00 25.38
N LEU A 204 9.28 16.07 24.47
CA LEU A 204 8.31 15.41 23.60
C LEU A 204 7.38 14.48 24.38
N PRO A 205 6.11 14.35 23.93
CA PRO A 205 5.18 13.41 24.53
C PRO A 205 5.70 11.97 24.41
N THR A 206 5.42 11.15 25.41
CA THR A 206 5.67 9.71 25.32
C THR A 206 4.55 9.01 24.56
N LEU A 207 4.86 7.90 23.91
CA LEU A 207 3.87 7.04 23.27
C LEU A 207 3.38 6.00 24.29
N GLN A 208 2.07 5.98 24.54
CA GLN A 208 1.46 4.95 25.38
C GLN A 208 1.03 3.77 24.52
N MET A 209 1.61 2.62 24.82
CA MET A 209 1.30 1.35 24.17
C MET A 209 0.04 0.71 24.78
N ARG A 210 -0.60 -0.18 24.03
CA ARG A 210 -1.78 -0.94 24.50
C ARG A 210 -1.55 -1.76 25.77
N ASN A 211 -0.32 -2.19 26.02
CA ASN A 211 0.05 -2.93 27.24
C ASN A 211 0.28 -2.01 28.47
N GLY A 212 0.06 -0.70 28.34
CA GLY A 212 0.28 0.28 29.40
C GLY A 212 1.74 0.73 29.58
N SER A 213 2.65 0.36 28.67
CA SER A 213 4.05 0.83 28.69
C SER A 213 4.17 2.19 27.99
N TYR A 214 5.13 3.01 28.44
CA TYR A 214 5.45 4.31 27.85
C TYR A 214 6.81 4.25 27.17
N ILE A 215 6.87 4.64 25.90
CA ILE A 215 8.12 4.66 25.12
C ILE A 215 8.31 6.09 24.56
N PRO A 216 9.49 6.71 24.72
CA PRO A 216 9.79 7.99 24.08
C PRO A 216 9.65 7.92 22.55
N MET A 217 9.08 8.97 21.93
CA MET A 217 8.92 9.04 20.47
C MET A 217 10.23 8.91 19.69
N GLU A 218 11.36 9.29 20.31
CA GLU A 218 12.68 9.25 19.68
C GLU A 218 13.19 7.83 19.43
N LEU A 219 12.76 6.84 20.21
CA LEU A 219 13.31 5.47 20.20
C LEU A 219 12.43 4.48 19.44
N VAL A 220 11.57 4.99 18.57
CA VAL A 220 10.49 4.23 17.96
C VAL A 220 10.53 4.37 16.45
N ASP A 221 10.46 3.24 15.75
CA ASP A 221 10.30 3.16 14.31
C ASP A 221 8.87 2.77 13.96
N VAL A 222 8.32 3.37 12.90
CA VAL A 222 7.02 2.97 12.34
C VAL A 222 7.18 1.66 11.59
N GLU A 223 6.30 0.69 11.86
CA GLU A 223 6.25 -0.56 11.09
C GLU A 223 5.44 -0.40 9.81
N PRO A 224 5.82 -1.10 8.72
CA PRO A 224 5.05 -1.09 7.49
C PRO A 224 3.73 -1.83 7.69
N VAL A 225 2.63 -1.07 7.74
CA VAL A 225 1.27 -1.60 7.83
C VAL A 225 0.48 -1.22 6.59
N ARG A 226 -0.27 -2.18 6.03
CA ARG A 226 -1.13 -1.96 4.87
C ARG A 226 -2.22 -0.92 5.19
N VAL A 227 -2.30 0.12 4.38
CA VAL A 227 -3.27 1.21 4.52
C VAL A 227 -4.42 0.99 3.54
N LYS A 228 -5.66 0.97 4.04
CA LYS A 228 -6.88 0.85 3.21
C LYS A 228 -7.43 2.20 2.75
N LYS A 229 -7.24 3.26 3.55
CA LYS A 229 -7.78 4.60 3.28
C LYS A 229 -6.68 5.54 2.80
N ILE A 230 -6.81 6.00 1.56
CA ILE A 230 -5.90 6.96 0.91
C ILE A 230 -6.66 8.22 0.52
N THR A 231 -5.97 9.35 0.47
CA THR A 231 -6.55 10.61 -0.04
C THR A 231 -6.69 10.56 -1.56
N ASP A 232 -7.45 11.50 -2.14
CA ASP A 232 -7.63 11.53 -3.60
C ASP A 232 -6.34 11.90 -4.35
N GLU A 233 -5.50 12.76 -3.76
CA GLU A 233 -4.15 13.05 -4.28
C GLU A 233 -3.27 11.78 -4.28
N GLN A 234 -3.30 11.01 -3.20
CA GLN A 234 -2.60 9.73 -3.10
C GLN A 234 -3.14 8.71 -4.11
N ARG A 235 -4.45 8.70 -4.34
CA ARG A 235 -5.08 7.84 -5.34
C ARG A 235 -4.67 8.24 -6.76
N ALA A 236 -4.57 9.54 -7.05
CA ALA A 236 -4.08 10.02 -8.34
C ALA A 236 -2.62 9.60 -8.58
N LEU A 237 -1.75 9.71 -7.57
CA LEU A 237 -0.37 9.22 -7.64
C LEU A 237 -0.31 7.70 -7.83
N LEU A 238 -1.10 6.95 -7.07
CA LEU A 238 -1.23 5.49 -7.23
C LEU A 238 -1.60 5.13 -8.66
N CYS A 239 -2.66 5.75 -9.20
CA CYS A 239 -3.10 5.52 -10.57
C CYS A 239 -1.99 5.85 -11.58
N ARG A 240 -1.27 6.96 -11.38
CA ARG A 240 -0.15 7.34 -12.25
C ARG A 240 0.98 6.31 -12.23
N TYR A 241 1.35 5.80 -11.06
CA TYR A 241 2.41 4.80 -10.94
C TYR A 241 1.99 3.42 -11.45
N SER A 242 0.72 3.04 -11.29
CA SER A 242 0.23 1.74 -11.73
C SER A 242 -0.20 1.69 -13.20
N SER A 243 -0.44 2.85 -13.83
CA SER A 243 -0.88 2.93 -15.23
C SER A 243 0.32 2.86 -16.16
N ILE A 244 0.61 1.66 -16.63
CA ILE A 244 1.71 1.37 -17.55
C ILE A 244 1.18 0.79 -18.85
N THR A 245 1.95 0.93 -19.93
CA THR A 245 1.56 0.42 -21.24
C THR A 245 1.57 -1.11 -21.27
N PRO A 246 0.82 -1.79 -22.17
CA PRO A 246 0.83 -3.26 -22.25
C PRO A 246 2.22 -3.87 -22.44
N LYS A 247 3.11 -3.18 -23.16
CA LYS A 247 4.50 -3.61 -23.37
C LYS A 247 5.31 -3.55 -22.07
N GLU A 248 5.17 -2.47 -21.31
CA GLU A 248 5.82 -2.32 -20.00
C GLU A 248 5.24 -3.27 -18.97
N TYR A 249 3.94 -3.54 -19.04
CA TYR A 249 3.26 -4.51 -18.18
C TYR A 249 3.72 -5.95 -18.45
N CYS A 250 3.93 -6.33 -19.71
CA CYS A 250 4.54 -7.63 -20.03
C CYS A 250 5.95 -7.75 -19.43
N LYS A 251 6.77 -6.70 -19.57
CA LYS A 251 8.11 -6.63 -18.97
C LYS A 251 8.07 -6.66 -17.44
N SER A 252 7.08 -6.02 -16.81
CA SER A 252 6.99 -6.01 -15.34
C SER A 252 6.65 -7.41 -14.79
N ILE A 253 5.87 -8.21 -15.53
CA ILE A 253 5.63 -9.62 -15.17
C ILE A 253 6.90 -10.45 -15.34
N GLN A 254 7.66 -10.25 -16.41
CA GLN A 254 8.96 -10.93 -16.58
C GLN A 254 9.94 -10.55 -15.45
N LYS A 255 10.00 -9.27 -15.08
CA LYS A 255 10.81 -8.77 -13.96
C LYS A 255 10.47 -9.39 -12.60
N ILE A 256 9.24 -9.86 -12.37
CA ILE A 256 8.91 -10.60 -11.14
C ILE A 256 9.86 -11.79 -10.96
N ARG A 257 10.20 -12.47 -12.06
CA ARG A 257 11.04 -13.67 -12.06
C ARG A 257 12.54 -13.38 -12.02
N GLU A 258 12.95 -12.18 -12.47
CA GLU A 258 14.36 -11.76 -12.53
C GLU A 258 14.88 -11.21 -11.20
N ASN A 259 14.00 -10.86 -10.27
CA ASN A 259 14.38 -10.17 -9.06
C ASN A 259 14.91 -11.16 -8.01
N PRO A 260 16.22 -11.14 -7.67
CA PRO A 260 16.84 -12.12 -6.77
C PRO A 260 16.25 -12.10 -5.36
N ASN A 261 15.74 -10.93 -4.93
CA ASN A 261 15.08 -10.75 -3.64
C ASN A 261 13.59 -11.11 -3.66
N GLN A 262 12.99 -11.30 -4.84
CA GLN A 262 11.57 -11.62 -5.03
C GLN A 262 11.33 -12.93 -5.80
N GLN A 263 12.30 -13.86 -5.75
CA GLN A 263 12.17 -15.29 -6.05
C GLN A 263 12.49 -15.71 -7.50
N TYR A 264 13.44 -16.65 -7.61
CA TYR A 264 13.57 -17.52 -8.77
C TYR A 264 12.70 -18.75 -8.53
N PHE A 265 11.66 -18.95 -9.34
CA PHE A 265 10.94 -20.23 -9.33
C PHE A 265 11.83 -21.41 -9.76
N GLU A 266 12.91 -21.13 -10.50
CA GLU A 266 13.85 -22.13 -11.02
C GLU A 266 14.88 -22.62 -9.99
N GLU A 267 15.32 -21.74 -9.10
CA GLU A 267 16.29 -22.07 -8.04
C GLU A 267 15.61 -22.36 -6.69
N ASP A 268 14.27 -22.40 -6.65
CA ASP A 268 13.52 -22.67 -5.44
C ASP A 268 13.75 -24.13 -4.97
N PRO A 269 14.37 -24.34 -3.78
CA PRO A 269 14.58 -25.67 -3.23
C PRO A 269 13.29 -26.46 -3.03
N PHE A 270 12.16 -25.79 -2.76
CA PHE A 270 10.86 -26.43 -2.57
C PHE A 270 10.27 -26.89 -3.90
N ALA A 271 10.31 -26.06 -4.95
CA ALA A 271 9.88 -26.45 -6.28
C ALA A 271 10.74 -27.60 -6.84
N ALA A 272 12.06 -27.52 -6.65
CA ALA A 272 13.01 -28.55 -7.08
C ALA A 272 12.77 -29.90 -6.35
N ALA A 273 12.51 -29.88 -5.04
CA ALA A 273 12.21 -31.09 -4.28
C ALA A 273 10.94 -31.82 -4.78
N TRP A 274 10.00 -31.08 -5.36
CA TRP A 274 8.76 -31.62 -5.94
C TRP A 274 8.87 -31.90 -7.45
N ASN A 275 10.07 -31.75 -8.03
CA ASN A 275 10.32 -31.82 -9.48
C ASN A 275 9.38 -30.93 -10.30
N LEU A 276 9.02 -29.77 -9.75
CA LEU A 276 8.21 -28.76 -10.44
C LEU A 276 9.13 -27.83 -11.23
N ASN A 277 8.78 -27.61 -12.49
CA ASN A 277 9.43 -26.62 -13.34
C ASN A 277 8.37 -25.68 -13.91
N VAL A 278 8.63 -24.37 -13.82
CA VAL A 278 7.71 -23.33 -14.28
C VAL A 278 8.33 -22.64 -15.49
N HIS A 279 7.67 -22.77 -16.65
CA HIS A 279 8.13 -22.15 -17.88
C HIS A 279 8.24 -20.62 -17.77
N THR A 280 9.33 -20.05 -18.29
CA THR A 280 9.69 -18.62 -18.20
C THR A 280 8.91 -17.72 -19.15
N ASP A 281 8.61 -18.22 -20.34
CA ASP A 281 7.84 -17.44 -21.32
C ASP A 281 6.34 -17.44 -21.02
N MET A 282 5.69 -16.34 -21.42
CA MET A 282 4.24 -16.25 -21.41
C MET A 282 3.62 -17.18 -22.45
N LEU A 283 2.49 -17.79 -22.08
CA LEU A 283 1.77 -18.68 -22.97
C LEU A 283 1.24 -17.92 -24.20
N THR A 284 1.59 -18.37 -25.40
CA THR A 284 1.04 -17.85 -26.65
C THR A 284 -0.24 -18.59 -26.99
N LEU A 285 -1.33 -17.85 -27.15
CA LEU A 285 -2.65 -18.40 -27.45
C LEU A 285 -3.21 -17.80 -28.74
N PRO A 286 -3.87 -18.61 -29.59
CA PRO A 286 -4.58 -18.09 -30.75
C PRO A 286 -5.79 -17.26 -30.28
N ALA A 287 -5.85 -16.01 -30.69
CA ALA A 287 -6.96 -15.10 -30.42
C ALA A 287 -7.78 -14.85 -31.70
N ARG A 288 -9.05 -14.48 -31.54
CA ARG A 288 -9.91 -14.05 -32.65
C ARG A 288 -10.47 -12.66 -32.34
N VAL A 289 -10.34 -11.75 -33.30
CA VAL A 289 -10.97 -10.42 -33.24
C VAL A 289 -12.35 -10.56 -33.84
N LEU A 290 -13.40 -10.32 -33.05
CA LEU A 290 -14.77 -10.35 -33.53
C LEU A 290 -15.06 -9.05 -34.31
N PRO A 291 -15.86 -9.11 -35.39
CA PRO A 291 -16.25 -7.91 -36.11
C PRO A 291 -17.09 -7.00 -35.21
N MET A 292 -16.88 -5.68 -35.36
CA MET A 292 -17.69 -4.68 -34.67
C MET A 292 -19.16 -4.80 -35.12
N PRO A 293 -20.13 -4.78 -34.21
CA PRO A 293 -21.54 -4.74 -34.59
C PRO A 293 -21.90 -3.37 -35.19
N GLU A 294 -22.90 -3.36 -36.06
CA GLU A 294 -23.46 -2.13 -36.61
C GLU A 294 -24.31 -1.42 -35.54
N ILE A 295 -24.07 -0.12 -35.38
CA ILE A 295 -24.82 0.69 -34.41
C ILE A 295 -25.86 1.52 -35.16
N VAL A 296 -27.12 1.13 -35.01
CA VAL A 296 -28.25 1.81 -35.66
C VAL A 296 -28.78 2.91 -34.76
N TYR A 297 -28.64 4.17 -35.20
CA TYR A 297 -29.26 5.32 -34.55
C TYR A 297 -30.62 5.57 -35.16
N THR A 298 -30.68 5.88 -36.45
CA THR A 298 -31.95 6.08 -37.17
C THR A 298 -31.92 5.24 -38.44
N ASP A 299 -33.06 5.12 -39.12
CA ASP A 299 -33.15 4.44 -40.42
C ASP A 299 -32.20 5.05 -41.48
N GLN A 300 -31.74 6.29 -41.25
CA GLN A 300 -30.84 7.04 -42.14
C GLN A 300 -29.40 7.12 -41.63
N TYR A 301 -29.13 6.76 -40.36
CA TYR A 301 -27.79 6.84 -39.79
C TYR A 301 -27.44 5.57 -39.01
N GLN A 302 -26.44 4.88 -39.54
CA GLN A 302 -25.86 3.68 -38.98
C GLN A 302 -24.34 3.87 -38.93
N VAL A 303 -23.74 3.44 -37.82
CA VAL A 303 -22.28 3.41 -37.69
C VAL A 303 -21.82 2.02 -38.07
N THR A 304 -21.15 1.93 -39.21
CA THR A 304 -20.49 0.71 -39.70
C THR A 304 -19.01 0.73 -39.34
N SER A 305 -18.35 -0.43 -39.45
CA SER A 305 -16.92 -0.59 -39.19
C SER A 305 -16.04 0.29 -40.10
N GLU A 306 -16.49 0.60 -41.32
CA GLU A 306 -15.81 1.46 -42.28
C GLU A 306 -15.87 2.95 -41.92
N ALA A 307 -16.90 3.35 -41.17
CA ALA A 307 -17.14 4.75 -40.80
C ALA A 307 -16.33 5.19 -39.57
N VAL A 308 -15.63 4.26 -38.91
CA VAL A 308 -14.97 4.46 -37.63
C VAL A 308 -13.47 4.23 -37.76
N ARG A 309 -12.67 5.14 -37.19
CA ARG A 309 -11.19 5.03 -37.20
C ARG A 309 -10.69 3.86 -36.34
N ASP A 310 -11.27 3.68 -35.15
CA ASP A 310 -10.85 2.69 -34.16
C ASP A 310 -12.04 1.82 -33.71
N PRO A 311 -12.04 0.50 -33.99
CA PRO A 311 -13.14 -0.39 -33.61
C PRO A 311 -13.44 -0.32 -32.11
N GLY A 312 -14.70 -0.05 -31.76
CA GLY A 312 -15.16 0.08 -30.37
C GLY A 312 -15.24 1.51 -29.84
N ILE A 313 -14.80 2.52 -30.62
CA ILE A 313 -14.98 3.94 -30.29
C ILE A 313 -15.82 4.56 -31.40
N TRP A 314 -16.97 5.16 -31.08
CA TRP A 314 -17.75 5.89 -32.07
C TRP A 314 -18.19 7.24 -31.51
N GLU A 315 -18.18 8.25 -32.38
CA GLU A 315 -18.71 9.56 -32.05
C GLU A 315 -20.15 9.66 -32.54
N MET A 316 -20.98 10.29 -31.71
CA MET A 316 -22.32 10.68 -32.13
C MET A 316 -22.18 11.91 -33.05
N LYS A 317 -22.36 11.71 -34.35
CA LYS A 317 -22.67 12.83 -35.28
C LYS A 317 -23.99 13.49 -34.83
N PRO A 318 -24.29 14.75 -35.19
CA PRO A 318 -25.52 15.44 -34.77
C PRO A 318 -26.77 14.77 -35.36
N THR A 319 -27.16 13.65 -34.77
CA THR A 319 -28.24 12.75 -35.17
C THR A 319 -29.12 12.47 -33.96
N LYS A 320 -30.40 12.19 -34.22
CA LYS A 320 -31.37 11.88 -33.17
C LYS A 320 -31.06 10.53 -32.53
N PHE A 321 -31.46 10.36 -31.27
CA PHE A 321 -31.51 9.05 -30.63
C PHE A 321 -32.44 8.10 -31.39
N HIS A 322 -32.18 6.80 -31.31
CA HIS A 322 -33.04 5.77 -31.91
C HIS A 322 -34.48 5.82 -31.42
N LYS A 323 -34.66 6.09 -30.12
CA LYS A 323 -35.94 6.42 -29.52
C LYS A 323 -35.79 7.71 -28.73
N PRO A 324 -36.11 8.88 -29.31
CA PRO A 324 -36.03 10.13 -28.58
C PRO A 324 -37.14 10.18 -27.53
N ALA A 325 -36.78 10.48 -26.29
CA ALA A 325 -37.76 10.84 -25.27
C ALA A 325 -38.18 12.29 -25.43
N THR A 326 -39.44 12.59 -25.11
CA THR A 326 -39.89 13.98 -24.98
C THR A 326 -39.33 14.56 -23.69
N PHE A 327 -38.81 15.79 -23.78
CA PHE A 327 -38.33 16.47 -22.59
C PHE A 327 -39.53 16.77 -21.66
N PRO A 328 -39.45 16.44 -20.35
CA PRO A 328 -40.59 16.55 -19.45
C PRO A 328 -41.01 18.02 -19.26
N ALA A 329 -42.32 18.25 -19.19
CA ALA A 329 -42.88 19.59 -18.94
C ALA A 329 -42.52 20.12 -17.55
N VAL A 330 -42.26 19.22 -16.59
CA VAL A 330 -41.85 19.55 -15.23
C VAL A 330 -40.41 19.10 -15.04
N TRP A 331 -39.50 20.06 -14.99
CA TRP A 331 -38.09 19.87 -14.66
C TRP A 331 -37.65 21.08 -13.84
N GLY A 332 -36.62 20.89 -13.02
CA GLY A 332 -36.07 21.96 -12.19
C GLY A 332 -34.58 21.78 -12.03
N PHE A 333 -33.86 22.88 -12.03
CA PHE A 333 -32.45 22.92 -11.68
C PHE A 333 -32.32 23.50 -10.28
N VAL A 334 -31.77 22.73 -9.35
CA VAL A 334 -31.49 23.22 -8.00
C VAL A 334 -30.01 23.51 -7.91
N ASN A 335 -29.66 24.80 -7.88
CA ASN A 335 -28.30 25.25 -7.63
C ASN A 335 -28.10 25.44 -6.13
N LEU A 336 -27.35 24.54 -5.49
CA LEU A 336 -27.08 24.56 -4.05
C LEU A 336 -25.78 25.33 -3.74
N LEU A 337 -25.65 26.57 -4.24
CA LEU A 337 -24.51 27.43 -3.90
C LEU A 337 -24.41 27.68 -2.40
#